data_AF-A0A6I0DZU9-F1
#
_entry.id   AF-A0A6I0DZU9-F1
#
_cell.length_a   1.000
_cell.length_b   1.000
_cell.length_c   1.000
_cell.angle_alpha   90.00
_cell.angle_beta   90.00
_cell.angle_gamma   90.00
#
_symmetry.space_group_name_H-M   'P 1'
#
loop_
_entity.id
_entity.type
_entity.pdbx_description
1 polymer ?
#
loop_
_entity_poly.entity_id
_entity_poly.type
_entity_poly.pdbx_seq_one_letter_code
_entity_poly.pdbx_strand_id
1 'polypeptide(L)'
;MTIRLRILIVTLIAAGLLSSALQAQHPSHEHDSSEVHEITLLLMPTMYPLDWTSPSSLYKSMLHIYMKTLGLKDNYLLGHVAVRLNSPLLEEPLYTAQSSKKWQERIDMVLKQRVGFGILGAALEGRVEPVEEIKHKVEVYKQRNKLAFITYRIQRGVMERILTFFKAYQDKMHNDLSPSDFYGGAFWPRYHYEGAGCSAFAFTMLDLGKLIPPEAEEWKVNVKIPMNIIGGKFNNGKKIKNRTIKRTTSWYAGNGSKNTDYVEYYVY
;
A
#
# COMPACT_ATOMS: atom_id res chain seq x y z
N MET A 1 -25.08 -65.26 30.01
CA MET A 1 -24.05 -64.21 29.79
C MET A 1 -24.64 -63.12 28.90
N THR A 2 -25.65 -62.41 29.40
CA THR A 2 -26.79 -61.95 28.56
C THR A 2 -27.41 -60.63 28.99
N ILE A 3 -26.70 -59.77 29.74
CA ILE A 3 -27.26 -58.48 30.20
C ILE A 3 -26.33 -57.28 29.96
N ARG A 4 -25.01 -57.47 29.83
CA ARG A 4 -24.06 -56.34 29.66
C ARG A 4 -23.92 -55.79 28.24
N LEU A 5 -24.41 -56.49 27.21
CA LEU A 5 -24.25 -56.06 25.80
C LEU A 5 -25.41 -55.19 25.29
N ARG A 6 -26.60 -55.26 25.91
CA ARG A 6 -27.77 -54.45 25.51
C ARG A 6 -27.74 -53.01 26.03
N ILE A 7 -27.06 -52.76 27.14
CA ILE A 7 -26.94 -51.41 27.73
C ILE A 7 -25.96 -50.55 26.93
N LEU A 8 -24.92 -51.15 26.32
CA LEU A 8 -23.90 -50.41 25.55
C LEU A 8 -24.42 -49.91 24.18
N ILE A 9 -25.40 -50.60 23.60
CA ILE A 9 -25.96 -50.23 22.28
C ILE A 9 -27.02 -49.12 22.41
N VAL A 10 -27.76 -49.08 23.52
CA VAL A 10 -28.78 -48.03 23.75
C VAL A 10 -28.14 -46.68 24.11
N THR A 11 -26.99 -46.66 24.80
CA THR A 11 -26.25 -45.42 25.07
C THR A 11 -25.55 -44.84 23.83
N LEU A 12 -25.11 -45.66 22.88
CA LEU A 12 -24.53 -45.21 21.62
C LEU A 12 -25.57 -44.61 20.65
N ILE A 13 -26.80 -45.12 20.65
CA ILE A 13 -27.89 -44.56 19.82
C ILE A 13 -28.42 -43.24 20.41
N ALA A 14 -28.47 -43.12 21.74
CA ALA A 14 -28.83 -41.85 22.40
C ALA A 14 -27.77 -40.75 22.20
N ALA A 15 -26.47 -41.09 22.18
CA ALA A 15 -25.40 -40.15 21.86
C ALA A 15 -25.37 -39.75 20.38
N GLY A 16 -25.75 -40.66 19.47
CA GLY A 16 -25.88 -40.38 18.04
C GLY A 16 -27.06 -39.47 17.68
N LEU A 17 -28.18 -39.58 18.42
CA LEU A 17 -29.40 -38.78 18.14
C LEU A 17 -29.42 -37.40 18.83
N LEU A 18 -28.59 -37.19 19.86
CA LEU A 18 -28.38 -35.87 20.48
C LEU A 18 -27.31 -35.03 19.77
N SER A 19 -26.48 -35.64 18.91
CA SER A 19 -25.46 -34.93 18.14
C SER A 19 -26.02 -34.25 16.87
N SER A 20 -27.20 -34.66 16.41
CA SER A 20 -27.90 -34.09 15.26
C SER A 20 -28.83 -32.91 15.60
N ALA A 21 -28.95 -32.53 16.88
CA ALA A 21 -29.79 -31.42 17.34
C ALA A 21 -28.99 -30.14 17.68
N LEU A 22 -27.66 -30.16 17.47
CA LEU A 22 -26.78 -28.98 17.51
C LEU A 22 -26.20 -28.74 16.11
N GLN A 23 -27.07 -28.75 15.09
CA GLN A 23 -26.82 -27.91 13.93
C GLN A 23 -26.88 -26.48 14.46
N ALA A 24 -25.70 -25.88 14.69
CA ALA A 24 -25.61 -24.44 14.78
C ALA A 24 -26.36 -23.88 13.57
N GLN A 25 -27.45 -23.16 13.82
CA GLN A 25 -28.00 -22.21 12.86
C GLN A 25 -26.90 -21.17 12.64
N HIS A 26 -25.93 -21.50 11.79
CA HIS A 26 -25.26 -20.48 11.02
C HIS A 26 -26.39 -19.80 10.24
N PRO A 27 -26.59 -18.48 10.38
CA PRO A 27 -27.40 -17.77 9.42
C PRO A 27 -26.79 -18.09 8.06
N SER A 28 -27.50 -18.85 7.24
CA SER A 28 -27.27 -18.86 5.82
C SER A 28 -27.58 -17.42 5.39
N HIS A 29 -26.57 -16.56 5.41
CA HIS A 29 -26.56 -15.43 4.52
C HIS A 29 -26.68 -16.05 3.14
N GLU A 30 -27.89 -16.10 2.61
CA GLU A 30 -28.11 -16.20 1.17
C GLU A 30 -27.21 -15.11 0.57
N HIS A 31 -26.09 -15.54 0.02
CA HIS A 31 -25.28 -14.70 -0.82
C HIS A 31 -26.18 -14.37 -1.99
N ASP A 32 -26.76 -13.18 -2.00
CA ASP A 32 -27.40 -12.64 -3.18
C ASP A 32 -26.30 -12.50 -4.25
N SER A 33 -26.19 -13.54 -5.07
CA SER A 33 -25.15 -13.69 -6.09
C SER A 33 -25.25 -12.63 -7.20
N SER A 34 -26.29 -11.80 -7.17
CA SER A 34 -26.49 -10.69 -8.09
C SER A 34 -25.68 -9.43 -7.72
N GLU A 35 -25.34 -9.23 -6.44
CA GLU A 35 -24.56 -8.06 -6.03
C GLU A 35 -23.14 -8.11 -6.61
N VAL A 36 -22.70 -7.01 -7.22
CA VAL A 36 -21.36 -6.85 -7.79
C VAL A 36 -20.53 -5.99 -6.84
N HIS A 37 -19.51 -6.59 -6.22
CA HIS A 37 -18.51 -5.87 -5.43
C HIS A 37 -17.15 -5.99 -6.11
N GLU A 38 -16.47 -4.85 -6.30
CA GLU A 38 -15.20 -4.79 -7.02
C GLU A 38 -14.19 -3.90 -6.32
N ILE A 39 -12.92 -4.31 -6.40
CA ILE A 39 -11.75 -3.48 -6.13
C ILE A 39 -11.04 -3.27 -7.45
N THR A 40 -10.76 -2.03 -7.82
CA THR A 40 -9.92 -1.71 -8.97
C THR A 40 -8.68 -0.96 -8.53
N LEU A 41 -7.50 -1.50 -8.81
CA LEU A 41 -6.26 -0.72 -8.72
C LEU A 41 -6.11 0.09 -9.99
N LEU A 42 -5.89 1.40 -9.83
CA LEU A 42 -5.69 2.37 -10.91
C LEU A 42 -4.23 2.83 -10.85
N LEU A 43 -3.44 2.37 -11.82
CA LEU A 43 -2.00 2.60 -11.91
C LEU A 43 -1.74 3.78 -12.83
N MET A 44 -1.18 4.86 -12.26
CA MET A 44 -0.79 6.07 -12.97
C MET A 44 0.74 6.18 -12.90
N PRO A 45 1.48 5.65 -13.89
CA PRO A 45 2.94 5.56 -13.85
C PRO A 45 3.60 6.94 -13.98
N THR A 46 4.90 6.99 -13.79
CA THR A 46 5.68 8.16 -14.18
C THR A 46 5.56 8.42 -15.69
N MET A 47 5.71 9.68 -16.11
CA MET A 47 5.66 10.02 -17.54
C MET A 47 6.80 9.38 -18.33
N TYR A 48 7.95 9.19 -17.69
CA TYR A 48 9.14 8.50 -18.20
C TYR A 48 9.62 7.49 -17.14
N PRO A 49 10.25 6.36 -17.51
CA PRO A 49 10.56 5.29 -16.57
C PRO A 49 11.59 5.68 -15.52
N LEU A 50 11.45 5.13 -14.31
CA LEU A 50 12.47 5.16 -13.26
C LEU A 50 13.44 4.00 -13.47
N ASP A 51 14.74 4.26 -13.38
CA ASP A 51 15.78 3.24 -13.52
C ASP A 51 16.31 2.83 -12.15
N TRP A 52 15.81 1.71 -11.63
CA TRP A 52 16.21 1.15 -10.35
C TRP A 52 17.50 0.33 -10.39
N THR A 53 18.25 0.30 -11.51
CA THR A 53 19.48 -0.51 -11.63
C THR A 53 20.56 -0.11 -10.62
N SER A 54 20.66 1.18 -10.28
CA SER A 54 21.59 1.69 -9.28
C SER A 54 21.11 3.00 -8.66
N PRO A 55 21.65 3.45 -7.50
CA PRO A 55 21.36 4.77 -6.96
C PRO A 55 21.66 5.91 -7.95
N SER A 56 22.77 5.81 -8.68
CA SER A 56 23.14 6.81 -9.67
C SER A 56 22.16 6.85 -10.86
N SER A 57 21.66 5.69 -11.29
CA SER A 57 20.69 5.54 -12.36
C SER A 57 19.34 6.13 -11.94
N LEU A 58 18.84 5.75 -10.76
CA LEU A 58 17.56 6.22 -10.24
C LEU A 58 17.57 7.74 -10.08
N TYR A 59 18.66 8.29 -9.56
CA TYR A 59 18.82 9.73 -9.44
C TYR A 59 18.79 10.43 -10.81
N LYS A 60 19.48 9.88 -11.82
CA LYS A 60 19.51 10.45 -13.18
C LYS A 60 18.15 10.36 -13.86
N SER A 61 17.48 9.22 -13.79
CA SER A 61 16.13 9.04 -14.37
C SER A 61 15.12 9.95 -13.67
N MET A 62 15.21 10.08 -12.34
CA MET A 62 14.36 10.99 -11.58
C MET A 62 14.55 12.45 -11.97
N LEU A 63 15.80 12.90 -12.11
CA LEU A 63 16.11 14.25 -12.60
C LEU A 63 15.60 14.44 -14.03
N HIS A 64 15.75 13.44 -14.89
CA HIS A 64 15.22 13.47 -16.25
C HIS A 64 13.69 13.63 -16.27
N ILE A 65 12.96 12.82 -15.49
CA ILE A 65 11.50 12.91 -15.34
C ILE A 65 11.12 14.31 -14.88
N TYR A 66 11.75 14.82 -13.81
CA TYR A 66 11.48 16.16 -13.31
C TYR A 66 11.65 17.21 -14.41
N MET A 67 12.81 17.24 -15.08
CA MET A 67 13.10 18.21 -16.14
C MET A 67 12.13 18.11 -17.32
N LYS A 68 11.74 16.89 -17.73
CA LYS A 68 10.83 16.66 -18.85
C LYS A 68 9.35 16.89 -18.52
N THR A 69 9.01 16.98 -17.23
CA THR A 69 7.64 17.25 -16.77
C THR A 69 7.50 18.65 -16.17
N LEU A 70 8.53 19.49 -16.25
CA LEU A 70 8.42 20.90 -15.93
C LEU A 70 7.32 21.55 -16.79
N GLY A 71 6.34 22.16 -16.12
CA GLY A 71 5.20 22.80 -16.77
C GLY A 71 4.09 21.84 -17.21
N LEU A 72 4.30 20.51 -17.14
CA LEU A 72 3.24 19.55 -17.38
C LEU A 72 2.30 19.55 -16.17
N LYS A 73 1.07 20.01 -16.38
CA LYS A 73 0.02 19.92 -15.36
C LYS A 73 -0.46 18.48 -15.21
N ASP A 74 -1.03 18.19 -14.06
CA ASP A 74 -1.74 16.94 -13.80
C ASP A 74 -0.94 15.67 -14.04
N ASN A 75 0.26 15.61 -13.45
CA ASN A 75 1.08 14.41 -13.40
C ASN A 75 1.48 14.07 -11.96
N TYR A 76 1.76 12.79 -11.74
CA TYR A 76 2.37 12.29 -10.52
C TYR A 76 3.84 12.05 -10.82
N LEU A 77 4.71 12.80 -10.17
CA LEU A 77 6.13 12.82 -10.50
C LEU A 77 6.82 11.45 -10.28
N LEU A 78 6.38 10.70 -9.27
CA LEU A 78 6.88 9.37 -8.92
C LEU A 78 5.95 8.24 -9.37
N GLY A 79 4.91 8.56 -10.14
CA GLY A 79 3.78 7.69 -10.34
C GLY A 79 2.89 7.63 -9.09
N HIS A 80 1.77 6.93 -9.21
CA HIS A 80 0.75 6.86 -8.18
C HIS A 80 -0.17 5.65 -8.39
N VAL A 81 -0.72 5.15 -7.30
CA VAL A 81 -1.73 4.10 -7.30
C VAL A 81 -2.93 4.60 -6.52
N ALA A 82 -4.09 4.56 -7.16
CA ALA A 82 -5.38 4.81 -6.53
C ALA A 82 -6.20 3.51 -6.50
N VAL A 83 -7.18 3.46 -5.60
CA VAL A 83 -8.14 2.36 -5.52
C VAL A 83 -9.54 2.90 -5.80
N ARG A 84 -10.27 2.22 -6.67
CA ARG A 84 -11.72 2.38 -6.83
C ARG A 84 -12.43 1.20 -6.19
N LEU A 85 -13.35 1.47 -5.27
CA LEU A 85 -14.24 0.50 -4.66
C LEU A 85 -15.64 0.69 -5.25
N ASN A 86 -16.20 -0.38 -5.81
CA ASN A 86 -17.54 -0.37 -6.39
C ASN A 86 -18.40 -1.42 -5.67
N SER A 87 -19.53 -1.02 -5.13
CA SER A 87 -20.38 -1.88 -4.30
C SER A 87 -21.75 -1.26 -4.08
N PRO A 88 -22.85 -2.04 -4.04
CA PRO A 88 -24.15 -1.58 -3.54
C PRO A 88 -24.13 -1.05 -2.10
N LEU A 89 -23.06 -1.32 -1.34
CA LEU A 89 -22.83 -0.77 0.01
C LEU A 89 -22.43 0.72 0.01
N LEU A 90 -22.20 1.30 -1.16
CA LEU A 90 -21.80 2.70 -1.35
C LEU A 90 -22.83 3.39 -2.24
N GLU A 91 -23.16 4.65 -1.94
CA GLU A 91 -24.05 5.46 -2.79
C GLU A 91 -23.46 5.68 -4.20
N GLU A 92 -22.13 5.84 -4.27
CA GLU A 92 -21.37 5.94 -5.51
C GLU A 92 -20.02 5.22 -5.37
N PRO A 93 -19.34 4.86 -6.49
CA PRO A 93 -18.01 4.28 -6.42
C PRO A 93 -17.01 5.20 -5.70
N LEU A 94 -16.39 4.68 -4.66
CA LEU A 94 -15.39 5.39 -3.87
C LEU A 94 -14.02 5.33 -4.57
N TYR A 95 -13.44 6.49 -4.84
CA TYR A 95 -12.03 6.61 -5.26
C TYR A 95 -11.19 7.08 -4.08
N THR A 96 -10.11 6.38 -3.79
CA THR A 96 -9.25 6.71 -2.64
C THR A 96 -7.79 6.43 -2.94
N ALA A 97 -6.92 7.28 -2.41
CA ALA A 97 -5.48 7.13 -2.49
C ALA A 97 -4.80 7.92 -1.36
N GLN A 98 -3.59 7.49 -0.99
CA GLN A 98 -2.78 8.13 0.03
C GLN A 98 -1.67 8.95 -0.65
N SER A 99 -1.53 10.23 -0.27
CA SER A 99 -0.44 11.11 -0.75
C SER A 99 0.16 11.98 0.34
N SER A 100 1.34 12.53 0.05
CA SER A 100 1.92 13.58 0.88
C SER A 100 1.16 14.90 0.70
N LYS A 101 0.85 15.57 1.81
CA LYS A 101 0.06 16.81 1.87
C LYS A 101 0.86 18.04 1.46
N LYS A 102 2.08 18.20 1.96
CA LYS A 102 2.86 19.44 1.81
C LYS A 102 3.97 19.29 0.76
N TRP A 103 3.88 20.09 -0.30
CA TRP A 103 4.96 20.19 -1.29
C TRP A 103 6.23 20.81 -0.71
N GLN A 104 6.10 21.86 0.11
CA GLN A 104 7.25 22.57 0.69
C GLN A 104 8.09 21.66 1.61
N GLU A 105 7.46 20.74 2.34
CA GLU A 105 8.16 19.77 3.19
C GLU A 105 9.13 18.92 2.37
N ARG A 106 8.67 18.38 1.23
CA ARG A 106 9.49 17.59 0.30
C ARG A 106 10.64 18.42 -0.27
N ILE A 107 10.38 19.66 -0.68
CA ILE A 107 11.42 20.59 -1.15
C ILE A 107 12.48 20.82 -0.07
N ASP A 108 12.06 21.09 1.16
CA ASP A 108 12.96 21.40 2.26
C ASP A 108 13.87 20.21 2.60
N MET A 109 13.32 18.99 2.56
CA MET A 109 14.11 17.77 2.75
C MET A 109 15.19 17.59 1.67
N VAL A 110 14.83 17.81 0.40
CA VAL A 110 15.75 17.62 -0.72
C VAL A 110 16.80 18.75 -0.79
N LEU A 111 16.38 20.01 -0.70
CA LEU A 111 17.25 21.16 -0.96
C LEU A 111 17.96 21.70 0.28
N LYS A 112 17.25 21.86 1.41
CA LYS A 112 17.80 22.45 2.65
C LYS A 112 18.50 21.41 3.50
N GLN A 113 17.82 20.29 3.77
CA GLN A 113 18.32 19.20 4.62
C GLN A 113 19.25 18.26 3.85
N ARG A 114 19.09 18.14 2.53
CA ARG A 114 19.90 17.28 1.65
C ARG A 114 19.94 15.84 2.14
N VAL A 115 18.75 15.28 2.40
CA VAL A 115 18.57 13.93 2.95
C VAL A 115 19.01 12.79 2.02
N GLY A 116 19.33 13.11 0.76
CA GLY A 116 19.72 12.11 -0.24
C GLY A 116 18.63 11.06 -0.43
N PHE A 117 19.00 9.78 -0.43
CA PHE A 117 18.05 8.68 -0.56
C PHE A 117 17.24 8.41 0.71
N GLY A 118 17.55 9.09 1.81
CA GLY A 118 16.70 9.07 3.02
C GLY A 118 15.27 9.59 2.77
N ILE A 119 15.04 10.32 1.67
CA ILE A 119 13.70 10.76 1.28
C ILE A 119 12.74 9.59 0.98
N LEU A 120 13.25 8.44 0.54
CA LEU A 120 12.43 7.28 0.16
C LEU A 120 11.72 6.65 1.38
N GLY A 121 12.36 6.71 2.55
CA GLY A 121 11.81 6.25 3.82
C GLY A 121 11.34 7.37 4.74
N ALA A 122 11.24 8.61 4.22
CA ALA A 122 10.86 9.74 5.04
C ALA A 122 9.37 9.70 5.40
N ALA A 123 9.08 9.90 6.69
CA ALA A 123 7.76 10.27 7.16
C ALA A 123 7.47 11.73 6.79
N LEU A 124 6.37 11.95 6.10
CA LEU A 124 5.82 13.23 5.65
C LEU A 124 4.40 13.39 6.19
N GLU A 125 3.90 14.62 6.21
CA GLU A 125 2.47 14.84 6.42
C GLU A 125 1.67 14.20 5.27
N GLY A 126 0.71 13.36 5.63
CA GLY A 126 -0.16 12.62 4.72
C GLY A 126 -1.54 13.24 4.54
N ARG A 127 -2.26 12.73 3.55
CA ARG A 127 -3.69 12.93 3.35
C ARG A 127 -4.27 11.79 2.51
N VAL A 128 -5.56 11.51 2.70
CA VAL A 128 -6.38 10.87 1.68
C VAL A 128 -6.71 11.91 0.60
N GLU A 129 -6.53 11.55 -0.67
CA GLU A 129 -6.84 12.44 -1.78
C GLU A 129 -8.36 12.60 -1.96
N PRO A 130 -8.85 13.81 -2.28
CA PRO A 130 -10.26 14.01 -2.63
C PRO A 130 -10.67 13.16 -3.84
N VAL A 131 -11.88 12.58 -3.78
CA VAL A 131 -12.44 11.74 -4.86
C VAL A 131 -12.35 12.42 -6.22
N GLU A 132 -12.72 13.71 -6.30
CA GLU A 132 -12.70 14.48 -7.54
C GLU A 132 -11.29 14.76 -8.08
N GLU A 133 -10.29 14.89 -7.19
CA GLU A 133 -8.88 14.99 -7.60
C GLU A 133 -8.45 13.70 -8.30
N ILE A 134 -8.80 12.54 -7.71
CA ILE A 134 -8.45 11.23 -8.28
C ILE A 134 -9.18 11.01 -9.61
N LYS A 135 -10.50 11.24 -9.67
CA LYS A 135 -11.30 11.09 -10.90
C LYS A 135 -10.71 11.94 -12.05
N HIS A 136 -10.35 13.20 -11.77
CA HIS A 136 -9.69 14.07 -12.75
C HIS A 136 -8.36 13.48 -13.25
N LYS A 137 -7.49 13.03 -12.34
CA LYS A 137 -6.19 12.43 -12.73
C LYS A 137 -6.38 11.15 -13.54
N VAL A 138 -7.31 10.29 -13.16
CA VAL A 138 -7.63 9.05 -13.87
C VAL A 138 -8.00 9.37 -15.32
N GLU A 139 -8.87 10.36 -15.55
CA GLU A 139 -9.26 10.76 -16.91
C GLU A 139 -8.08 11.36 -17.69
N VAL A 140 -7.25 12.21 -17.07
CA VAL A 140 -6.03 12.76 -17.69
C VAL A 140 -5.07 11.64 -18.11
N TYR A 141 -4.83 10.64 -17.26
CA TYR A 141 -3.93 9.53 -17.57
C TYR A 141 -4.50 8.58 -18.63
N LYS A 142 -5.83 8.38 -18.64
CA LYS A 142 -6.54 7.65 -19.69
C LYS A 142 -6.38 8.34 -21.04
N GLN A 143 -6.61 9.66 -21.12
CA GLN A 143 -6.43 10.44 -22.35
C GLN A 143 -4.98 10.42 -22.87
N ARG A 144 -4.01 10.29 -21.96
CA ARG A 144 -2.57 10.14 -22.29
C ARG A 144 -2.17 8.72 -22.67
N ASN A 145 -3.10 7.75 -22.69
CA ASN A 145 -2.84 6.33 -22.87
C ASN A 145 -1.77 5.80 -21.89
N LYS A 146 -1.84 6.27 -20.63
CA LYS A 146 -0.91 5.92 -19.55
C LYS A 146 -1.60 5.35 -18.31
N LEU A 147 -2.92 5.19 -18.32
CA LEU A 147 -3.63 4.53 -17.23
C LEU A 147 -3.60 3.02 -17.45
N ALA A 148 -3.10 2.27 -16.47
CA ALA A 148 -3.31 0.83 -16.37
C ALA A 148 -4.23 0.53 -15.19
N PHE A 149 -4.96 -0.59 -15.24
CA PHE A 149 -5.83 -0.99 -14.14
C PHE A 149 -5.96 -2.50 -14.04
N ILE A 150 -6.32 -2.97 -12.85
CA ILE A 150 -6.74 -4.35 -12.61
C ILE A 150 -7.94 -4.34 -11.69
N THR A 151 -8.98 -5.09 -12.05
CA THR A 151 -10.24 -5.18 -11.31
C THR A 151 -10.43 -6.60 -10.78
N TYR A 152 -10.70 -6.71 -9.48
CA TYR A 152 -11.04 -7.94 -8.79
C TYR A 152 -12.50 -7.91 -8.41
N ARG A 153 -13.24 -8.97 -8.73
CA ARG A 153 -14.57 -9.21 -8.16
C ARG A 153 -14.40 -9.89 -6.80
N ILE A 154 -15.06 -9.36 -5.78
CA ILE A 154 -14.91 -9.79 -4.40
C ILE A 154 -16.26 -10.10 -3.77
N GLN A 155 -16.23 -10.80 -2.64
CA GLN A 155 -17.43 -11.06 -1.85
C GLN A 155 -17.80 -9.84 -1.01
N ARG A 156 -19.10 -9.68 -0.69
CA ARG A 156 -19.62 -8.63 0.20
C ARG A 156 -18.83 -8.47 1.49
N GLY A 157 -18.55 -9.57 2.19
CA GLY A 157 -17.79 -9.56 3.44
C GLY A 157 -16.33 -9.09 3.29
N VAL A 158 -15.73 -9.21 2.10
CA VAL A 158 -14.42 -8.59 1.81
C VAL A 158 -14.56 -7.08 1.70
N MET A 159 -15.60 -6.60 1.00
CA MET A 159 -15.87 -5.17 0.85
C MET A 159 -16.14 -4.53 2.21
N GLU A 160 -16.97 -5.14 3.05
CA GLU A 160 -17.26 -4.65 4.41
C GLU A 160 -15.99 -4.52 5.26
N ARG A 161 -15.07 -5.50 5.20
CA ARG A 161 -13.77 -5.40 5.88
C ARG A 161 -12.92 -4.25 5.37
N ILE A 162 -12.88 -4.03 4.05
CA ILE A 162 -12.13 -2.92 3.46
C ILE A 162 -12.71 -1.58 3.87
N LEU A 163 -14.03 -1.41 3.83
CA LEU A 163 -14.71 -0.18 4.25
C LEU A 163 -14.50 0.08 5.76
N THR A 164 -14.57 -0.97 6.59
CA THR A 164 -14.28 -0.87 8.03
C THR A 164 -12.84 -0.41 8.28
N PHE A 165 -11.88 -1.02 7.59
CA PHE A 165 -10.47 -0.60 7.67
C PHE A 165 -10.29 0.84 7.20
N PHE A 166 -10.86 1.21 6.05
CA PHE A 166 -10.71 2.54 5.47
C PHE A 166 -11.29 3.64 6.36
N LYS A 167 -12.41 3.35 7.04
CA LYS A 167 -12.95 4.24 8.06
C LYS A 167 -11.98 4.39 9.23
N ALA A 168 -11.53 3.28 9.83
CA ALA A 168 -10.58 3.31 10.95
C ALA A 168 -9.24 4.00 10.60
N TYR A 169 -8.79 3.88 9.34
CA TYR A 169 -7.57 4.52 8.85
C TYR A 169 -7.68 6.06 8.77
N GLN A 170 -8.90 6.59 8.66
CA GLN A 170 -9.17 8.04 8.63
C GLN A 170 -9.68 8.58 9.96
N ASP A 171 -10.23 7.73 10.82
CA ASP A 171 -10.72 8.13 12.13
C ASP A 171 -9.57 8.64 13.01
N LYS A 172 -9.85 9.72 13.75
CA LYS A 172 -8.89 10.30 14.68
C LYS A 172 -8.65 9.38 15.86
N MET A 173 -7.39 9.27 16.27
CA MET A 173 -6.97 8.60 17.49
C MET A 173 -6.89 9.59 18.66
N HIS A 174 -6.44 9.12 19.84
CA HIS A 174 -6.35 9.91 21.08
C HIS A 174 -5.54 11.22 21.00
N ASN A 175 -4.75 11.42 19.93
CA ASN A 175 -3.91 12.59 19.71
C ASN A 175 -4.42 13.52 18.60
N ASP A 176 -5.71 13.40 18.21
CA ASP A 176 -6.32 14.14 17.09
C ASP A 176 -5.71 13.84 15.71
N LEU A 177 -4.80 12.87 15.61
CA LEU A 177 -4.22 12.39 14.36
C LEU A 177 -4.85 11.07 13.96
N SER A 178 -4.97 10.86 12.65
CA SER A 178 -5.35 9.60 12.04
C SER A 178 -4.12 8.94 11.39
N PRO A 179 -4.12 7.62 11.16
CA PRO A 179 -3.12 6.96 10.32
C PRO A 179 -2.93 7.66 8.96
N SER A 180 -4.02 8.16 8.36
CA SER A 180 -3.99 8.87 7.08
C SER A 180 -3.20 10.19 7.07
N ASP A 181 -2.93 10.77 8.25
CA ASP A 181 -2.10 11.98 8.40
C ASP A 181 -0.60 11.70 8.25
N PHE A 182 -0.20 10.45 8.03
CA PHE A 182 1.19 10.04 7.85
C PHE A 182 1.42 9.43 6.45
N TYR A 183 2.33 10.02 5.69
CA TYR A 183 2.75 9.49 4.39
C TYR A 183 4.21 9.08 4.43
N GLY A 184 4.55 7.91 3.88
CA GLY A 184 5.95 7.49 3.81
C GLY A 184 6.11 6.11 3.19
N GLY A 185 7.14 5.93 2.37
CA GLY A 185 7.43 4.66 1.72
C GLY A 185 7.88 3.54 2.66
N ALA A 186 8.16 3.86 3.93
CA ALA A 186 8.54 2.89 4.96
C ALA A 186 7.36 2.40 5.81
N PHE A 187 6.17 3.00 5.68
CA PHE A 187 5.02 2.67 6.50
C PHE A 187 4.18 1.54 5.91
N TRP A 188 3.59 0.71 6.79
CA TRP A 188 2.67 -0.35 6.40
C TRP A 188 1.36 -0.23 7.19
N PRO A 189 0.22 0.10 6.56
CA PRO A 189 -1.02 0.43 7.29
C PRO A 189 -1.55 -0.67 8.22
N ARG A 190 -1.25 -1.94 7.93
CA ARG A 190 -1.67 -3.08 8.74
C ARG A 190 -0.75 -3.34 9.94
N TYR A 191 0.41 -2.69 9.98
CA TYR A 191 1.33 -2.76 11.10
C TYR A 191 1.02 -1.59 12.04
N HIS A 192 0.38 -1.88 13.17
CA HIS A 192 0.00 -0.90 14.20
C HIS A 192 -0.77 0.35 13.71
N TYR A 193 -1.50 0.26 12.60
CA TYR A 193 -2.19 1.42 12.01
C TYR A 193 -1.23 2.59 11.72
N GLU A 194 -0.04 2.28 11.21
CA GLU A 194 0.85 3.30 10.64
C GLU A 194 0.20 4.01 9.44
N GLY A 195 0.84 5.07 8.98
CA GLY A 195 0.52 5.69 7.69
C GLY A 195 0.82 4.79 6.49
N ALA A 196 0.95 5.41 5.32
CA ALA A 196 1.30 4.67 4.11
C ALA A 196 1.97 5.50 3.02
N GLY A 197 2.74 4.83 2.17
CA GLY A 197 2.89 5.24 0.77
C GLY A 197 1.67 4.84 -0.07
N CYS A 198 1.52 5.41 -1.25
CA CYS A 198 0.38 5.13 -2.14
C CYS A 198 0.23 3.65 -2.48
N SER A 199 1.33 2.96 -2.77
CA SER A 199 1.26 1.54 -3.14
C SER A 199 1.01 0.64 -1.94
N ALA A 200 1.65 0.88 -0.79
CA ALA A 200 1.36 0.15 0.46
C ALA A 200 -0.11 0.29 0.89
N PHE A 201 -0.69 1.48 0.72
CA PHE A 201 -2.11 1.72 0.97
C PHE A 201 -3.00 0.88 0.04
N ALA A 202 -2.74 0.90 -1.27
CA ALA A 202 -3.49 0.11 -2.24
C ALA A 202 -3.35 -1.41 -2.00
N PHE A 203 -2.13 -1.87 -1.71
CA PHE A 203 -1.84 -3.28 -1.41
C PHE A 203 -2.52 -3.77 -0.13
N THR A 204 -2.70 -2.89 0.86
CA THR A 204 -3.44 -3.24 2.08
C THR A 204 -4.87 -3.67 1.76
N MET A 205 -5.52 -3.07 0.75
CA MET A 205 -6.86 -3.47 0.35
C MET A 205 -6.88 -4.85 -0.33
N LEU A 206 -5.84 -5.18 -1.10
CA LEU A 206 -5.67 -6.54 -1.63
C LEU A 206 -5.37 -7.55 -0.53
N ASP A 207 -4.53 -7.21 0.45
CA ASP A 207 -4.20 -8.05 1.61
C ASP A 207 -5.46 -8.43 2.41
N LEU A 208 -6.33 -7.44 2.69
CA LEU A 208 -7.61 -7.66 3.39
C LEU A 208 -8.57 -8.61 2.65
N GLY A 209 -8.45 -8.67 1.33
CA GLY A 209 -9.17 -9.60 0.46
C GLY A 209 -8.46 -10.93 0.22
N LYS A 210 -7.20 -11.09 0.68
CA LYS A 210 -6.31 -12.19 0.30
C LYS A 210 -6.16 -12.31 -1.24
N LEU A 211 -6.04 -11.17 -1.90
CA LEU A 211 -6.00 -11.02 -3.36
C LEU A 211 -4.60 -10.73 -3.89
N ILE A 212 -3.58 -10.68 -3.03
CA ILE A 212 -2.19 -10.49 -3.46
C ILE A 212 -1.78 -11.75 -4.25
N PRO A 213 -1.48 -11.64 -5.56
CA PRO A 213 -1.10 -12.80 -6.35
C PRO A 213 0.30 -13.30 -5.95
N PRO A 214 0.63 -14.58 -6.16
CA PRO A 214 1.97 -15.11 -5.90
C PRO A 214 3.10 -14.34 -6.62
N GLU A 215 2.80 -13.80 -7.80
CA GLU A 215 3.72 -13.03 -8.64
C GLU A 215 3.94 -11.60 -8.12
N ALA A 216 3.23 -11.15 -7.08
CA ALA A 216 3.34 -9.79 -6.55
C ALA A 216 4.74 -9.44 -6.02
N GLU A 217 5.58 -10.44 -5.69
CA GLU A 217 6.97 -10.19 -5.32
C GLU A 217 7.78 -9.65 -6.52
N GLU A 218 7.38 -9.92 -7.76
CA GLU A 218 7.99 -9.33 -8.97
C GLU A 218 7.64 -7.85 -9.14
N TRP A 219 6.54 -7.39 -8.54
CA TRP A 219 6.12 -5.98 -8.60
C TRP A 219 6.93 -5.12 -7.63
N LYS A 220 7.64 -5.76 -6.69
CA LYS A 220 8.36 -5.11 -5.61
C LYS A 220 9.78 -4.76 -6.03
N VAL A 221 10.09 -3.48 -5.95
CA VAL A 221 11.49 -3.05 -5.86
C VAL A 221 11.98 -3.37 -4.45
N ASN A 222 13.07 -4.11 -4.34
CA ASN A 222 13.71 -4.42 -3.07
C ASN A 222 15.22 -4.18 -3.17
N VAL A 223 15.71 -3.17 -2.46
CA VAL A 223 17.10 -2.71 -2.56
C VAL A 223 17.70 -2.41 -1.19
N LYS A 224 19.01 -2.61 -1.09
CA LYS A 224 19.80 -2.17 0.06
C LYS A 224 20.45 -0.82 -0.27
N ILE A 225 19.91 0.26 0.28
CA ILE A 225 20.40 1.63 0.08
C ILE A 225 21.68 1.82 0.91
N PRO A 226 22.84 2.14 0.31
CA PRO A 226 24.07 2.40 1.06
C PRO A 226 23.92 3.60 2.02
N MET A 227 24.40 3.47 3.26
CA MET A 227 24.32 4.55 4.26
C MET A 227 25.07 5.82 3.87
N ASN A 228 26.04 5.73 2.96
CA ASN A 228 26.80 6.89 2.49
C ASN A 228 25.98 7.88 1.63
N ILE A 229 24.79 7.50 1.15
CA ILE A 229 23.85 8.35 0.40
C ILE A 229 22.57 8.68 1.18
N ILE A 230 22.49 8.29 2.45
CA ILE A 230 21.40 8.65 3.37
C ILE A 230 21.87 9.82 4.26
N GLY A 231 21.04 10.85 4.38
CA GLY A 231 21.35 12.08 5.12
C GLY A 231 20.22 12.59 6.01
N GLY A 232 20.39 13.82 6.51
CA GLY A 232 19.45 14.48 7.41
C GLY A 232 19.30 13.75 8.74
N LYS A 233 18.10 13.82 9.34
CA LYS A 233 17.79 13.17 10.63
C LYS A 233 18.00 11.64 10.61
N PHE A 234 18.02 11.04 9.43
CA PHE A 234 18.20 9.59 9.24
C PHE A 234 19.67 9.15 9.31
N ASN A 235 20.62 10.09 9.33
CA ASN A 235 22.05 9.80 9.42
C ASN A 235 22.80 10.96 10.10
N ASN A 236 22.48 11.22 11.37
CA ASN A 236 23.18 12.19 12.23
C ASN A 236 23.34 13.60 11.62
N GLY A 237 22.32 14.08 10.90
CA GLY A 237 22.33 15.40 10.26
C GLY A 237 23.22 15.53 9.02
N LYS A 238 23.81 14.42 8.54
CA LYS A 238 24.72 14.42 7.38
C LYS A 238 24.04 14.97 6.13
N LYS A 239 24.66 15.94 5.47
CA LYS A 239 24.17 16.50 4.19
C LYS A 239 24.79 15.76 3.01
N ILE A 240 23.95 15.15 2.17
CA ILE A 240 24.42 14.38 1.02
C ILE A 240 24.63 15.29 -0.19
N LYS A 241 25.80 15.19 -0.82
CA LYS A 241 26.10 15.92 -2.06
C LYS A 241 25.61 15.10 -3.25
N ASN A 242 25.02 15.75 -4.26
CA ASN A 242 24.58 15.09 -5.50
C ASN A 242 25.71 14.28 -6.17
N ARG A 243 26.96 14.75 -6.09
CA ARG A 243 28.13 14.02 -6.60
C ARG A 243 28.34 12.65 -5.92
N THR A 244 27.98 12.52 -4.64
CA THR A 244 28.07 11.26 -3.91
C THR A 244 27.10 10.25 -4.50
N ILE A 245 25.83 10.63 -4.65
CA ILE A 245 24.79 9.80 -5.27
C ILE A 245 25.17 9.40 -6.70
N LYS A 246 25.63 10.36 -7.52
CA LYS A 246 26.04 10.11 -8.91
C LYS A 246 27.22 9.15 -9.04
N ARG A 247 28.05 9.01 -8.00
CA ARG A 247 29.19 8.08 -7.96
C ARG A 247 28.84 6.71 -7.36
N THR A 248 27.67 6.57 -6.75
CA THR A 248 27.19 5.29 -6.20
C THR A 248 26.50 4.50 -7.31
N THR A 249 27.26 3.69 -8.04
CA THR A 249 26.82 2.95 -9.24
C THR A 249 26.28 1.55 -8.95
N SER A 250 26.18 1.16 -7.69
CA SER A 250 25.55 -0.10 -7.28
C SER A 250 24.78 0.08 -5.98
N TRP A 251 23.74 -0.74 -5.80
CA TRP A 251 23.15 -0.96 -4.48
C TRP A 251 24.16 -1.65 -3.56
N TYR A 252 23.89 -1.66 -2.26
CA TYR A 252 24.75 -2.36 -1.31
C TYR A 252 24.62 -3.88 -1.48
N ALA A 253 25.73 -4.57 -1.70
CA ALA A 253 25.78 -6.03 -1.88
C ALA A 253 26.75 -6.74 -0.92
N GLY A 254 27.30 -6.02 0.07
CA GLY A 254 28.26 -6.58 1.03
C GLY A 254 27.62 -7.31 2.20
N ASN A 255 28.46 -7.81 3.11
CA ASN A 255 28.08 -8.51 4.35
C ASN A 255 27.99 -7.59 5.58
N GLY A 256 27.90 -6.28 5.38
CA GLY A 256 27.81 -5.32 6.49
C GLY A 256 26.47 -5.35 7.20
N SER A 257 26.32 -4.44 8.15
CA SER A 257 25.20 -4.41 9.10
C SER A 257 24.13 -3.41 8.68
N LYS A 258 22.86 -3.81 8.86
CA LYS A 258 21.70 -2.93 8.69
C LYS A 258 21.83 -1.69 9.60
N ASN A 259 21.40 -0.54 9.09
CA ASN A 259 21.49 0.79 9.70
C ASN A 259 22.91 1.30 9.99
N THR A 260 23.94 0.57 9.59
CA THR A 260 25.35 1.00 9.67
C THR A 260 25.95 1.13 8.27
N ASP A 261 25.82 0.08 7.47
CA ASP A 261 26.34 0.04 6.09
C ASP A 261 25.24 0.30 5.05
N TYR A 262 24.02 -0.15 5.33
CA TYR A 262 22.87 0.00 4.45
C TYR A 262 21.54 0.08 5.19
N VAL A 263 20.51 0.57 4.50
CA VAL A 263 19.09 0.48 4.91
C VAL A 263 18.34 -0.34 3.87
N GLU A 264 17.46 -1.23 4.33
CA GLU A 264 16.55 -1.97 3.46
C GLU A 264 15.39 -1.07 3.05
N TYR A 265 15.11 -1.05 1.76
CA TYR A 265 13.98 -0.32 1.21
C TYR A 265 13.25 -1.22 0.22
N TYR A 266 11.94 -1.27 0.36
CA TYR A 266 11.09 -1.86 -0.64
C TYR A 266 9.89 -0.97 -0.93
N VAL A 267 9.37 -1.09 -2.15
CA VAL A 267 8.16 -0.41 -2.60
C VAL A 267 7.54 -1.23 -3.73
N TYR A 268 6.21 -1.24 -3.77
CA TYR A 268 5.42 -1.81 -4.87
C TYR A 268 5.00 -0.74 -5.86
#